data_AF-A0A9E5HGX7-F1
#
_entry.id   AF-A0A9E5HGX7-F1
#
_cell.length_a   1.000
_cell.length_b   1.000
_cell.length_c   1.000
_cell.angle_alpha   90.00
_cell.angle_beta   90.00
_cell.angle_gamma   90.00
#
_symmetry.space_group_name_H-M   'P 1'
#
loop_
_entity.id
_entity.type
_entity.pdbx_description
1 polymer ?
#
loop_
_entity_poly.entity_id
_entity_poly.type
_entity_poly.pdbx_seq_one_letter_code
_entity_poly.pdbx_strand_id
1 'polypeptide(L)'
;MGQSQGSEKQLFVSHAMQMIEKTGANPFSARFYPARGGVPLNALLDYILVGLSSRKQANNWRIWNLHFDPKLCASSALQQACITASEHFPITFDF
;
A
#
# COMPACT_ATOMS: atom_id res chain seq x y z
N MET A 1 -17.33 8.61 16.25
CA MET A 1 -17.23 7.36 15.45
C MET A 1 -18.00 7.57 14.16
N GLY A 2 -17.44 7.19 13.01
CA GLY A 2 -18.07 7.43 11.71
C GLY A 2 -19.40 6.70 11.59
N GLN A 3 -20.48 7.44 11.31
CA GLN A 3 -21.80 6.88 11.06
C GLN A 3 -21.74 6.12 9.73
N SER A 4 -22.10 4.83 9.75
CA SER A 4 -22.24 4.03 8.53
C SER A 4 -23.46 4.55 7.77
N GLN A 5 -23.24 5.42 6.78
CA GLN A 5 -24.29 5.71 5.81
C GLN A 5 -24.57 4.43 4.98
N GLY A 6 -25.74 4.33 4.34
CA GLY A 6 -26.18 3.14 3.61
C GLY A 6 -25.13 2.55 2.66
N SER A 7 -25.27 1.27 2.31
CA SER A 7 -24.26 0.44 1.61
C SER A 7 -23.63 1.09 0.37
N GLU A 8 -24.35 1.95 -0.34
CA GLU A 8 -23.83 2.70 -1.50
C GLU A 8 -22.71 3.70 -1.16
N LYS A 9 -22.67 4.23 0.08
CA LYS A 9 -21.66 5.20 0.52
C LYS A 9 -20.47 4.55 1.26
N GLN A 10 -20.45 3.22 1.36
CA GLN A 10 -19.34 2.52 2.01
C GLN A 10 -18.12 2.52 1.08
N LEU A 11 -16.98 2.90 1.65
CA LEU A 11 -15.68 2.89 0.98
C LEU A 11 -14.86 1.70 1.45
N PHE A 12 -14.11 1.11 0.53
CA PHE A 12 -13.31 -0.09 0.75
C PHE A 12 -11.84 0.18 0.44
N VAL A 13 -10.97 -0.50 1.18
CA VAL A 13 -9.51 -0.44 1.03
C VAL A 13 -8.96 -1.85 1.18
N SER A 14 -8.36 -2.40 0.12
CA SER A 14 -7.86 -3.78 0.12
C SER A 14 -6.76 -4.01 1.18
N HIS A 15 -5.78 -3.11 1.28
CA HIS A 15 -4.66 -3.27 2.23
C HIS A 15 -5.08 -3.13 3.70
N ALA A 16 -6.05 -2.25 4.01
CA ALA A 16 -6.57 -2.12 5.37
C ALA A 16 -7.35 -3.40 5.77
N MET A 17 -8.13 -3.95 4.85
CA MET A 17 -8.83 -5.22 5.07
C MET A 17 -7.84 -6.37 5.27
N GLN A 18 -6.76 -6.43 4.48
CA GLN A 18 -5.71 -7.42 4.63
C GLN A 18 -5.07 -7.38 6.04
N MET A 19 -4.84 -6.18 6.62
CA MET A 19 -4.32 -6.04 7.99
C MET A 19 -5.33 -6.49 9.06
N ILE A 20 -6.61 -6.18 8.88
CA ILE A 20 -7.69 -6.58 9.80
C ILE A 20 -7.87 -8.11 9.77
N GLU A 21 -7.90 -8.68 8.58
CA GLU A 21 -8.06 -10.12 8.32
C GLU A 21 -6.76 -10.91 8.55
N LYS A 22 -5.63 -10.22 8.76
CA LYS A 22 -4.29 -10.78 8.98
C LYS A 22 -3.86 -11.80 7.91
N THR A 23 -4.14 -11.49 6.65
CA THR A 23 -3.84 -12.38 5.53
C THR A 23 -2.51 -12.01 4.88
N GLY A 24 -1.63 -13.01 4.71
CA GLY A 24 -0.32 -12.81 4.06
C GLY A 24 0.64 -11.92 4.85
N ALA A 25 1.62 -11.33 4.17
CA ALA A 25 2.53 -10.38 4.79
C ALA A 25 1.86 -9.01 4.98
N ASN A 26 2.12 -8.36 6.10
CA ASN A 26 1.56 -7.04 6.37
C ASN A 26 2.06 -6.02 5.32
N PRO A 27 1.16 -5.39 4.56
CA PRO A 27 1.55 -4.38 3.59
C PRO A 27 2.09 -3.14 4.30
N PHE A 28 3.07 -2.48 3.69
CA PHE A 28 3.54 -1.17 4.12
C PHE A 28 3.81 -0.29 2.91
N SER A 29 3.40 0.97 3.01
CA SER A 29 3.53 1.99 1.96
C SER A 29 4.62 3.02 2.29
N ALA A 30 5.17 3.03 3.49
CA ALA A 30 6.21 3.97 3.88
C ALA A 30 7.26 3.33 4.80
N ARG A 31 8.46 3.92 4.81
CA ARG A 31 9.56 3.58 5.73
C ARG A 31 10.07 4.82 6.45
N PHE A 32 10.46 4.65 7.70
CA PHE A 32 11.06 5.72 8.50
C PHE A 32 12.39 5.24 9.06
N TYR A 33 13.46 5.94 8.68
CA TYR A 33 14.81 5.66 9.17
C TYR A 33 15.07 6.45 10.47
N PRO A 34 15.47 5.78 11.57
CA PRO A 34 15.83 6.46 12.81
C PRO A 34 17.07 7.33 12.65
N ALA A 35 17.05 8.53 13.23
CA ALA A 35 18.14 9.51 13.12
C ALA A 35 19.49 9.01 13.69
N ARG A 36 19.48 8.08 14.66
CA ARG A 36 20.69 7.52 15.29
C ARG A 36 21.08 6.14 14.75
N GLY A 37 20.61 5.81 13.54
CA GLY A 37 20.75 4.47 12.98
C GLY A 37 19.79 3.46 13.62
N GLY A 38 19.55 2.36 12.93
CA GLY A 38 18.63 1.30 13.38
C GLY A 38 17.85 0.66 12.23
N VAL A 39 16.97 -0.26 12.59
CA VAL A 39 16.06 -0.90 11.63
C VAL A 39 14.98 0.10 11.22
N PRO A 40 14.71 0.28 9.91
CA PRO A 40 13.64 1.16 9.47
C PRO A 40 12.28 0.68 9.97
N LEU A 41 11.44 1.63 10.38
CA LEU A 41 10.05 1.35 10.74
C LEU A 41 9.19 1.35 9.47
N ASN A 42 8.47 0.27 9.24
CA ASN A 42 7.52 0.15 8.14
C ASN A 42 6.12 0.58 8.59
N ALA A 43 5.45 1.40 7.79
CA ALA A 43 4.09 1.88 8.07
C ALA A 43 3.19 1.79 6.83
N LEU A 44 1.90 1.53 7.05
CA LEU A 44 0.87 1.66 6.03
C LEU A 44 0.12 2.97 6.25
N LEU A 45 0.44 3.97 5.42
CA LEU A 45 -0.10 5.33 5.54
C LEU A 45 -0.97 5.71 4.35
N ASP A 46 -0.67 5.15 3.19
CA ASP A 46 -1.30 5.51 1.93
C ASP A 46 -2.48 4.57 1.68
N TYR A 47 -3.66 5.15 1.48
CA TYR A 47 -4.89 4.42 1.25
C TYR A 47 -5.61 4.99 0.03
N ILE A 48 -5.99 4.12 -0.89
CA ILE A 48 -6.97 4.43 -1.91
C ILE A 48 -8.31 3.90 -1.38
N LEU A 49 -9.37 4.71 -1.47
CA LEU A 49 -10.71 4.36 -1.02
C LEU A 49 -11.60 4.15 -2.24
N VAL A 50 -12.18 2.97 -2.39
CA VAL A 50 -13.00 2.61 -3.56
C VAL A 50 -14.44 2.36 -3.14
N GLY A 51 -15.38 3.01 -3.82
CA GLY A 51 -16.81 2.81 -3.61
C GLY A 51 -17.32 1.47 -4.14
N LEU A 52 -18.52 1.08 -3.71
CA LEU A 52 -19.10 -0.23 -4.01
C LEU A 52 -19.19 -0.55 -5.52
N SER A 53 -19.52 0.45 -6.36
CA SER A 53 -19.67 0.30 -7.81
C SER A 53 -18.36 -0.07 -8.52
N SER A 54 -17.23 0.43 -8.03
CA SER A 54 -15.90 0.23 -8.62
C SER A 54 -15.13 -0.91 -7.96
N ARG A 55 -15.61 -1.43 -6.82
CA ARG A 55 -14.92 -2.47 -6.05
C ARG A 55 -14.66 -3.75 -6.85
N LYS A 56 -15.61 -4.17 -7.70
CA LYS A 56 -15.46 -5.40 -8.52
C LYS A 56 -14.41 -5.26 -9.63
N GLN A 57 -14.12 -4.03 -10.05
CA GLN A 57 -13.15 -3.74 -11.11
C GLN A 57 -11.76 -3.47 -10.51
N ALA A 58 -11.71 -2.96 -9.29
CA ALA A 58 -10.47 -2.67 -8.58
C ALA A 58 -9.81 -3.96 -8.03
N ASN A 59 -9.30 -4.81 -8.92
CA ASN A 59 -8.69 -6.10 -8.56
C ASN A 59 -7.16 -6.05 -8.46
N ASN A 60 -6.51 -5.06 -9.09
CA ASN A 60 -5.05 -4.97 -9.20
C ASN A 60 -4.45 -3.92 -8.27
N TRP A 61 -4.79 -3.97 -6.98
CA TRP A 61 -4.18 -3.08 -6.00
C TRP A 61 -2.73 -3.48 -5.78
N ARG A 62 -1.83 -2.51 -5.92
CA ARG A 62 -0.40 -2.76 -5.79
C ARG A 62 0.26 -1.64 -5.03
N ILE A 63 1.03 -2.01 -4.01
CA ILE A 63 2.05 -1.14 -3.43
C ILE A 63 3.35 -1.45 -4.16
N TRP A 64 3.96 -0.43 -4.79
CA TRP A 64 5.22 -0.56 -5.52
C TRP A 64 6.41 -0.59 -4.54
N ASN A 65 6.41 -1.61 -3.70
CA ASN A 65 7.38 -1.79 -2.63
C ASN A 65 8.47 -2.77 -3.07
N LEU A 66 9.72 -2.31 -3.02
CA LEU A 66 10.89 -3.11 -3.41
C LEU A 66 10.99 -4.45 -2.69
N HIS A 67 10.54 -4.56 -1.43
CA HIS A 67 10.63 -5.82 -0.70
C HIS A 67 9.58 -6.86 -1.13
N PHE A 68 8.44 -6.42 -1.66
CA PHE A 68 7.32 -7.30 -2.01
C PHE A 68 7.11 -7.45 -3.52
N ASP A 69 7.82 -6.66 -4.32
CA ASP A 69 7.62 -6.61 -5.75
C ASP A 69 8.83 -7.18 -6.52
N PRO A 70 8.78 -8.45 -6.93
CA PRO A 70 9.90 -9.10 -7.62
C PRO A 70 10.22 -8.45 -8.96
N LYS A 71 9.23 -7.80 -9.61
CA LYS A 71 9.47 -7.06 -10.87
C LYS A 71 10.27 -5.78 -10.63
N LEU A 72 10.07 -5.15 -9.47
CA LEU A 72 10.83 -3.97 -9.06
C LEU A 72 12.28 -4.34 -8.72
N CYS A 73 12.47 -5.47 -8.04
CA CYS A 73 13.80 -6.01 -7.75
C CYS A 73 14.59 -6.46 -8.98
N ALA A 74 13.92 -6.86 -10.06
CA ALA A 74 14.58 -7.29 -11.29
C ALA A 74 15.30 -6.15 -12.03
N SER A 75 14.98 -4.89 -11.73
CA SER A 75 15.63 -3.71 -12.32
C SER A 75 16.42 -2.94 -11.27
N SER A 76 17.75 -3.08 -11.29
CA SER A 76 18.65 -2.39 -10.36
C SER A 76 18.54 -0.87 -10.43
N ALA A 77 18.35 -0.32 -11.64
CA ALA A 77 18.17 1.12 -11.85
C ALA A 77 16.86 1.63 -11.22
N LEU A 78 15.76 0.89 -11.39
CA LEU A 78 14.47 1.25 -10.79
C LEU A 78 14.51 1.11 -9.27
N GLN A 79 15.16 0.06 -8.76
CA GLN A 79 15.39 -0.12 -7.34
C GLN A 79 16.17 1.03 -6.72
N GLN A 80 17.31 1.42 -7.30
CA GLN A 80 18.09 2.56 -6.80
C GLN A 80 17.31 3.87 -6.88
N ALA A 81 16.57 4.11 -7.97
CA ALA A 81 15.74 5.29 -8.11
C ALA A 81 14.67 5.35 -7.01
N CYS A 82 13.96 4.25 -6.74
CA CYS A 82 12.95 4.18 -5.69
C CYS A 82 13.53 4.40 -4.28
N ILE A 83 14.69 3.79 -3.95
CA ILE A 83 15.35 4.00 -2.64
C ILE A 83 15.79 5.45 -2.48
N THR A 84 16.31 6.06 -3.54
CA THR A 84 16.84 7.44 -3.48
C THR A 84 15.72 8.47 -3.43
N ALA A 85 14.66 8.26 -4.19
CA ALA A 85 13.66 9.29 -4.43
C ALA A 85 12.56 9.32 -3.36
N SER A 86 12.29 8.20 -2.66
CA SER A 86 11.09 8.15 -1.83
C SER A 86 11.16 7.14 -0.69
N GLU A 87 10.82 7.65 0.49
CA GLU A 87 10.46 6.84 1.65
C GLU A 87 8.99 6.39 1.62
N HIS A 88 8.22 6.87 0.64
CA HIS A 88 6.83 6.50 0.35
C HIS A 88 6.73 5.72 -0.98
N PHE A 89 6.22 4.50 -0.92
CA PHE A 89 5.95 3.66 -2.08
C PHE A 89 4.60 4.04 -2.71
N PRO A 90 4.56 4.29 -4.03
CA PRO A 90 3.31 4.61 -4.69
C PRO A 90 2.34 3.42 -4.60
N ILE A 91 1.06 3.75 -4.52
CA ILE A 91 -0.03 2.77 -4.61
C ILE A 91 -0.75 3.01 -5.92
N THR A 92 -0.96 1.93 -6.68
CA THR A 92 -1.79 1.95 -7.88
C THR A 92 -2.92 0.95 -7.73
N PHE A 93 -3.99 1.20 -8.48
CA PHE A 93 -5.03 0.22 -8.75
C PHE A 93 -5.44 0.39 -10.22
N ASP A 94 -5.66 -0.71 -10.90
CA ASP A 94 -6.10 -0.73 -12.30
C ASP A 94 -7.51 -1.34 -12.39
N PHE A 95 -8.24 -0.95 -13.44
CA PHE A 95 -9.59 -1.43 -13.79
C PHE A 95 -9.54 -2.55 -14.84
#